data_AF-K2K515-F1
#
_entry.id   AF-K2K515-F1
#
_cell.length_a   1.000
_cell.length_b   1.000
_cell.length_c   1.000
_cell.angle_alpha   90.00
_cell.angle_beta   90.00
_cell.angle_gamma   90.00
#
_symmetry.space_group_name_H-M   'P 1'
#
loop_
_entity.id
_entity.type
_entity.pdbx_description
1 polymer ?
#
loop_
_entity_poly.entity_id
_entity_poly.type
_entity_poly.pdbx_seq_one_letter_code
_entity_poly.pdbx_strand_id
1 'polypeptide(L)'
;MRFLSSFFFFSIFLSLCSFSSIASEVGSFWKLTICNDCSSEMQFRNTASLFNSGNVVIFNLELNNIRAYSVERVPRVGEQIQAPIPVPAEAYDALNKYYILKDRISFIEANMNSTSDYHSEFSTYGLSGPFGGICGPEGSDLATWIPDGVFSNACSGHDQCYSNGNYSKMFCDDLFKESLKVAIINATDDLNVFLKFLTKKALEEAAYIYYKKVVESESAYNAYCTSGANNQKSFCMAGHEANQAVFGK
;
A
#
# COMPACT_ATOMS: atom_id res chain seq x y z
N MET A 1 38.56 -41.66 33.77
CA MET A 1 37.27 -40.96 33.50
C MET A 1 37.60 -39.58 32.97
N ARG A 2 37.21 -39.29 31.72
CA ARG A 2 37.57 -38.06 31.00
C ARG A 2 36.62 -36.93 31.39
N PHE A 3 37.18 -35.80 31.79
CA PHE A 3 36.50 -34.51 31.89
C PHE A 3 36.15 -34.04 30.46
N LEU A 4 34.89 -33.70 30.22
CA LEU A 4 34.47 -32.95 29.03
C LEU A 4 33.92 -31.60 29.50
N SER A 5 34.72 -30.59 29.17
CA SER A 5 34.51 -29.17 29.45
C SER A 5 33.50 -28.56 28.49
N SER A 6 32.62 -27.74 29.06
CA SER A 6 31.81 -26.66 28.50
C SER A 6 32.29 -26.05 27.18
N PHE A 7 31.36 -25.84 26.26
CA PHE A 7 31.24 -24.60 25.46
C PHE A 7 29.79 -24.49 24.94
N PHE A 8 28.92 -23.86 25.72
CA PHE A 8 27.62 -23.36 25.25
C PHE A 8 27.86 -21.96 24.65
N PHE A 9 28.00 -21.88 23.32
CA PHE A 9 27.94 -20.60 22.61
C PHE A 9 26.47 -20.23 22.41
N PHE A 10 25.94 -19.42 23.33
CA PHE A 10 24.63 -18.81 23.21
C PHE A 10 24.78 -17.53 22.36
N SER A 11 24.67 -17.67 21.04
CA SER A 11 24.60 -16.53 20.12
C SER A 11 23.26 -15.83 20.30
N ILE A 12 23.23 -14.78 21.11
CA ILE A 12 22.12 -13.84 21.20
C ILE A 12 22.13 -13.01 19.91
N PHE A 13 21.32 -13.43 18.93
CA PHE A 13 20.93 -12.59 17.80
C PHE A 13 20.03 -11.48 18.34
N LEU A 14 20.60 -10.29 18.60
CA LEU A 14 19.85 -9.05 18.74
C LEU A 14 19.22 -8.73 17.38
N SER A 15 18.00 -9.22 17.15
CA SER A 15 17.14 -8.75 16.07
C SER A 15 16.71 -7.32 16.38
N LEU A 16 17.39 -6.35 15.77
CA LEU A 16 16.96 -4.96 15.73
C LEU A 16 15.72 -4.89 14.82
N CYS A 17 14.54 -5.14 15.39
CA CYS A 17 13.26 -4.83 14.76
C CYS A 17 13.24 -3.33 14.43
N SER A 18 13.41 -3.01 13.15
CA SER A 18 13.28 -1.65 12.64
C SER A 18 11.79 -1.30 12.59
N PHE A 19 11.25 -0.83 13.72
CA PHE A 19 9.88 -0.37 13.80
C PHE A 19 9.71 0.92 12.98
N SER A 20 9.31 0.78 11.73
CA SER A 20 8.87 1.91 10.90
C SER A 20 7.42 2.23 11.29
N SER A 21 7.25 3.06 12.32
CA SER A 21 5.94 3.59 12.70
C SER A 21 5.61 4.80 11.84
N ILE A 22 4.56 4.68 11.02
CA ILE A 22 3.98 5.82 10.29
C ILE A 22 2.96 6.45 11.24
N ALA A 23 3.37 7.52 11.93
CA ALA A 23 2.46 8.37 12.68
C ALA A 23 1.86 9.43 11.76
N SER A 24 0.53 9.58 11.76
CA SER A 24 -0.14 10.71 11.11
C SER A 24 -0.92 11.53 12.14
N GLU A 25 -0.61 12.82 12.26
CA GLU A 25 -1.41 13.80 13.01
C GLU A 25 -2.39 14.44 12.02
N VAL A 26 -3.63 13.97 12.02
CA VAL A 26 -4.69 14.54 11.17
C VAL A 26 -5.87 14.91 12.04
N GLY A 27 -6.07 16.21 12.29
CA GLY A 27 -7.34 16.92 12.59
C GLY A 27 -8.27 16.40 13.69
N SER A 28 -7.95 15.30 14.35
CA SER A 28 -8.77 14.58 15.31
C SER A 28 -7.91 14.25 16.53
N PHE A 29 -8.54 14.10 17.69
CA PHE A 29 -7.89 13.80 18.97
C PHE A 29 -7.10 12.47 18.99
N TRP A 30 -7.12 11.71 17.89
CA TRP A 30 -6.55 10.37 17.79
C TRP A 30 -5.28 10.36 16.95
N LYS A 31 -4.24 9.74 17.49
CA LYS A 31 -3.00 9.41 16.80
C LYS A 31 -3.06 7.95 16.37
N LEU A 32 -2.80 7.69 15.09
CA LEU A 32 -2.95 6.36 14.51
C LEU A 32 -1.59 5.80 14.11
N THR A 33 -1.37 4.51 14.36
CA THR A 33 -0.16 3.79 13.92
C THR A 33 -0.44 2.31 13.69
N ILE A 34 0.44 1.67 12.92
CA ILE A 34 0.45 0.22 12.68
C ILE A 34 1.64 -0.40 13.45
N CYS A 35 1.40 -1.55 14.07
CA CYS A 35 2.42 -2.41 14.66
C CYS A 35 2.06 -3.88 14.40
N ASN A 36 2.54 -4.41 13.29
CA ASN A 36 2.26 -5.79 12.88
C ASN A 36 3.00 -6.83 13.75
N ASP A 37 4.10 -6.43 14.39
CA ASP A 37 4.87 -7.29 15.31
C ASP A 37 4.30 -7.28 16.76
N CYS A 38 3.32 -6.43 17.05
CA CYS A 38 2.72 -6.31 18.38
C CYS A 38 1.77 -7.50 18.64
N SER A 39 2.24 -8.49 19.39
CA SER A 39 1.47 -9.69 19.77
C SER A 39 1.10 -9.73 21.26
N SER A 40 1.65 -8.83 22.07
CA SER A 40 1.42 -8.76 23.53
C SER A 40 1.07 -7.35 24.01
N GLU A 41 0.37 -7.26 25.14
CA GLU A 41 -0.01 -5.99 25.78
C GLU A 41 1.20 -5.08 26.03
N MET A 42 2.34 -5.66 26.42
CA MET A 42 3.57 -4.91 26.66
C MET A 42 4.10 -4.28 25.36
N GLN A 43 4.05 -4.98 24.23
CA GLN A 43 4.49 -4.43 22.94
C GLN A 43 3.57 -3.29 22.49
N PHE A 44 2.25 -3.47 22.58
CA PHE A 44 1.29 -2.40 22.26
C PHE A 44 1.50 -1.17 23.14
N ARG A 45 1.70 -1.35 24.45
CA ARG A 45 2.02 -0.27 25.39
C ARG A 45 3.33 0.46 25.03
N ASN A 46 4.37 -0.30 24.66
CA ASN A 46 5.65 0.28 24.22
C ASN A 46 5.51 1.03 22.89
N THR A 47 4.66 0.59 21.98
CA THR A 47 4.35 1.37 20.77
C THR A 47 3.59 2.65 21.10
N ALA A 48 2.65 2.61 22.05
CA ALA A 48 1.94 3.80 22.50
C ALA A 48 2.88 4.82 23.17
N SER A 49 3.95 4.36 23.81
CA SER A 49 4.92 5.25 24.46
C SER A 49 5.76 6.08 23.48
N LEU A 50 5.78 5.73 22.19
CA LEU A 50 6.44 6.54 21.16
C LEU A 50 5.76 7.90 20.93
N PHE A 51 4.53 8.09 21.42
CA PHE A 51 3.77 9.33 21.28
C PHE A 51 3.90 10.22 22.52
N ASN A 52 4.14 11.52 22.36
CA ASN A 52 4.36 12.41 23.50
C ASN A 52 3.13 12.58 24.43
N SER A 53 1.93 12.54 23.86
CA SER A 53 0.65 12.69 24.57
C SER A 53 -0.55 12.40 23.65
N GLY A 54 -1.73 12.25 24.24
CA GLY A 54 -3.02 12.13 23.56
C GLY A 54 -3.50 10.69 23.44
N ASN A 55 -4.62 10.51 22.74
CA ASN A 55 -5.19 9.18 22.53
C ASN A 55 -4.56 8.53 21.29
N VAL A 56 -4.10 7.29 21.43
CA VAL A 56 -3.41 6.54 20.38
C VAL A 56 -4.20 5.28 20.07
N VAL A 57 -4.45 5.00 18.79
CA VAL A 57 -4.94 3.70 18.31
C VAL A 57 -3.83 3.01 17.52
N ILE A 58 -3.60 1.75 17.89
CA ILE A 58 -2.56 0.90 17.30
C ILE A 58 -3.26 -0.27 16.63
N PHE A 59 -3.05 -0.40 15.33
CA PHE A 59 -3.54 -1.51 14.51
C PHE A 59 -2.45 -2.56 14.36
N ASN A 60 -2.77 -3.83 14.60
CA ASN A 60 -2.01 -4.96 14.09
C ASN A 60 -2.81 -5.59 12.95
N LEU A 61 -2.32 -5.38 11.72
CA LEU A 61 -2.99 -5.83 10.50
C LEU A 61 -2.69 -7.30 10.15
N GLU A 62 -1.74 -7.94 10.81
CA GLU A 62 -1.48 -9.39 10.64
C GLU A 62 -2.38 -10.22 11.57
N LEU A 63 -2.60 -9.73 12.79
CA LEU A 63 -3.37 -10.42 13.82
C LEU A 63 -4.84 -9.98 13.89
N ASN A 64 -5.29 -9.09 12.99
CA ASN A 64 -6.64 -8.50 13.01
C ASN A 64 -7.01 -7.97 14.41
N ASN A 65 -6.10 -7.18 14.99
CA ASN A 65 -6.20 -6.77 16.38
C ASN A 65 -5.98 -5.26 16.52
N ILE A 66 -6.73 -4.62 17.43
CA ILE A 66 -6.66 -3.19 17.70
C ILE A 66 -6.54 -2.97 19.20
N ARG A 67 -5.68 -2.01 19.58
CA ARG A 67 -5.57 -1.52 20.96
C ARG A 67 -5.57 0.00 20.97
N ALA A 68 -6.05 0.60 22.06
CA ALA A 68 -6.06 2.04 22.25
C ALA A 68 -5.52 2.41 23.63
N TYR A 69 -4.79 3.53 23.69
CA TYR A 69 -4.18 4.04 24.92
C TYR A 69 -4.37 5.56 25.02
N SER A 70 -4.63 6.06 26.24
CA SER A 70 -4.39 7.46 26.59
C SER A 70 -2.95 7.60 27.05
N VAL A 71 -2.23 8.57 26.48
CA VAL A 71 -0.83 8.84 26.77
C VAL A 71 -0.72 10.20 27.43
N GLU A 72 -0.22 10.22 28.67
CA GLU A 72 -0.05 11.42 29.46
C GLU A 72 1.39 11.55 29.94
N ARG A 73 1.94 12.77 29.84
CA ARG A 73 3.27 13.09 30.36
C ARG A 73 3.11 13.65 31.76
N VAL A 74 3.69 13.01 32.76
CA VAL A 74 3.68 13.48 34.14
C VAL A 74 4.75 14.56 34.30
N PRO A 75 4.39 15.85 34.45
CA PRO A 75 5.37 16.94 34.34
C PRO A 75 6.45 16.92 35.44
N ARG A 76 6.14 16.35 36.60
CA ARG A 76 7.03 16.35 37.77
C ARG A 76 8.08 15.24 37.76
N VAL A 77 7.82 14.16 37.04
CA VAL A 77 8.68 12.96 37.04
C VAL A 77 9.33 12.75 35.67
N GLY A 78 8.82 13.40 34.62
CA GLY A 78 9.24 13.16 33.24
C GLY A 78 8.78 11.80 32.70
N GLU A 79 8.18 10.97 33.55
CA GLU A 79 7.58 9.69 33.18
C GLU A 79 6.34 9.88 32.31
N GLN A 80 6.14 8.90 31.43
CA GLN A 80 5.03 8.86 30.52
C GLN A 80 4.15 7.67 30.89
N ILE A 81 2.88 7.95 31.16
CA ILE A 81 1.90 6.94 31.54
C ILE A 81 1.05 6.63 30.30
N GLN A 82 0.92 5.34 30.00
CA GLN A 82 -0.02 4.85 28.99
C GLN A 82 -1.14 4.08 29.71
N ALA A 83 -2.36 4.57 29.65
CA ALA A 83 -3.53 3.89 30.21
C ALA A 83 -4.33 3.26 29.07
N PRO A 84 -4.65 1.95 29.12
CA PRO A 84 -5.51 1.35 28.11
C PRO A 84 -6.90 2.00 28.18
N ILE A 85 -7.47 2.31 27.02
CA ILE A 85 -8.81 2.91 26.89
C ILE A 85 -9.63 2.09 25.88
N PRO A 86 -10.98 2.20 25.90
CA PRO A 86 -11.81 1.56 24.89
C PRO A 86 -11.43 1.98 23.47
N VAL A 87 -11.37 1.01 22.55
CA VAL A 87 -11.15 1.27 21.13
C VAL A 87 -12.43 1.88 20.53
N PRO A 88 -12.35 2.99 19.79
CA PRO A 88 -13.50 3.57 19.08
C PRO A 88 -14.16 2.58 18.12
N ALA A 89 -15.49 2.58 18.04
CA ALA A 89 -16.23 1.64 17.18
C ALA A 89 -15.86 1.82 15.70
N GLU A 90 -15.59 3.06 15.29
CA GLU A 90 -15.17 3.43 13.94
C GLU A 90 -13.82 2.82 13.55
N ALA A 91 -12.95 2.54 14.52
CA ALA A 91 -11.66 1.87 14.26
C ALA A 91 -11.87 0.40 13.89
N TYR A 92 -12.83 -0.29 14.52
CA TYR A 92 -13.20 -1.66 14.15
C TYR A 92 -13.86 -1.72 12.78
N ASP A 93 -14.79 -0.81 12.47
CA ASP A 93 -15.40 -0.70 11.14
C ASP A 93 -14.35 -0.43 10.06
N ALA A 94 -13.42 0.49 10.32
CA ALA A 94 -12.31 0.77 9.41
C ALA A 94 -11.42 -0.45 9.17
N LEU A 95 -11.09 -1.22 10.22
CA LEU A 95 -10.28 -2.43 10.08
C LEU A 95 -10.99 -3.51 9.27
N ASN A 96 -12.29 -3.71 9.49
CA ASN A 96 -13.07 -4.65 8.69
C ASN A 96 -13.08 -4.25 7.20
N LYS A 97 -13.30 -2.97 6.91
CA LYS A 97 -13.27 -2.44 5.53
C LYS A 97 -11.88 -2.53 4.90
N TYR A 98 -10.83 -2.36 5.68
CA TYR A 98 -9.44 -2.57 5.24
C TYR A 98 -9.24 -4.00 4.73
N TYR A 99 -9.66 -5.03 5.48
CA TYR A 99 -9.50 -6.41 5.03
C TYR A 99 -10.32 -6.74 3.79
N ILE A 100 -11.56 -6.22 3.69
CA ILE A 100 -12.36 -6.37 2.46
C ILE A 100 -11.62 -5.79 1.25
N LEU A 101 -10.99 -4.62 1.41
CA LEU A 101 -10.19 -4.01 0.35
C LEU A 101 -8.91 -4.79 0.08
N LYS A 102 -8.24 -5.28 1.12
CA LYS A 102 -7.00 -6.06 1.02
C LYS A 102 -7.21 -7.38 0.29
N ASP A 103 -8.29 -8.10 0.60
CA ASP A 103 -8.68 -9.34 -0.10
C ASP A 103 -8.91 -9.09 -1.58
N ARG A 104 -9.57 -7.98 -1.93
CA ARG A 104 -9.77 -7.57 -3.33
C ARG A 104 -8.44 -7.27 -4.03
N ILE A 105 -7.54 -6.53 -3.37
CA ILE A 105 -6.20 -6.23 -3.90
C ILE A 105 -5.41 -7.53 -4.15
N SER A 106 -5.42 -8.45 -3.18
CA SER A 106 -4.73 -9.74 -3.31
C SER A 106 -5.35 -10.62 -4.40
N PHE A 107 -6.67 -10.61 -4.56
CA PHE A 107 -7.32 -11.28 -5.68
C PHE A 107 -6.85 -10.72 -7.03
N ILE A 108 -6.80 -9.39 -7.16
CA ILE A 108 -6.31 -8.74 -8.37
C ILE A 108 -4.85 -9.14 -8.63
N GLU A 109 -3.98 -9.02 -7.63
CA GLU A 109 -2.56 -9.36 -7.74
C GLU A 109 -2.34 -10.83 -8.16
N ALA A 110 -3.11 -11.76 -7.59
CA ALA A 110 -3.03 -13.18 -7.94
C ALA A 110 -3.45 -13.45 -9.39
N ASN A 111 -4.43 -12.71 -9.90
CA ASN A 111 -4.96 -12.88 -11.25
C ASN A 111 -4.25 -12.03 -12.31
N MET A 112 -3.42 -11.06 -11.92
CA MET A 112 -2.59 -10.25 -12.83
C MET A 112 -1.57 -11.05 -13.66
N ASN A 113 -1.36 -12.33 -13.37
CA ASN A 113 -0.49 -13.22 -14.17
C ASN A 113 -1.30 -14.24 -14.99
N SER A 114 -2.62 -14.29 -14.83
CA SER A 114 -3.49 -15.20 -15.59
C SER A 114 -3.94 -14.51 -16.87
N THR A 115 -3.62 -15.10 -18.02
CA THR A 115 -4.05 -14.62 -19.36
C THR A 115 -5.51 -14.94 -19.69
N SER A 116 -6.35 -15.25 -18.70
CA SER A 116 -7.74 -15.64 -18.93
C SER A 116 -8.69 -14.44 -18.82
N ASP A 117 -9.40 -14.12 -19.91
CA ASP A 117 -10.53 -13.18 -20.00
C ASP A 117 -11.48 -13.24 -18.79
N TYR A 118 -11.27 -12.37 -17.80
CA TYR A 118 -12.05 -12.33 -16.56
C TYR A 118 -13.14 -11.25 -16.65
N HIS A 119 -14.17 -11.51 -17.45
CA HIS A 119 -15.22 -10.52 -17.74
C HIS A 119 -16.55 -10.66 -16.96
N SER A 120 -16.74 -11.64 -16.06
CA SER A 120 -18.13 -12.00 -15.66
C SER A 120 -18.57 -11.85 -14.19
N GLU A 121 -17.72 -11.57 -13.20
CA GLU A 121 -18.15 -11.68 -11.78
C GLU A 121 -18.25 -10.40 -10.95
N PHE A 122 -18.06 -9.21 -11.52
CA PHE A 122 -18.07 -7.96 -10.75
C PHE A 122 -19.46 -7.34 -10.48
N SER A 123 -20.54 -7.84 -11.09
CA SER A 123 -21.87 -7.16 -11.07
C SER A 123 -22.68 -7.32 -9.77
N THR A 124 -22.31 -8.25 -8.89
CA THR A 124 -23.16 -8.69 -7.75
C THR A 124 -23.22 -7.69 -6.58
N TYR A 125 -22.46 -6.59 -6.61
CA TYR A 125 -22.33 -5.65 -5.48
C TYR A 125 -22.85 -4.24 -5.76
N GLY A 126 -23.62 -4.02 -6.83
CA GLY A 126 -24.19 -2.70 -7.14
C GLY A 126 -23.15 -1.66 -7.58
N LEU A 127 -21.95 -2.09 -7.95
CA LEU A 127 -21.01 -1.31 -8.77
C LEU A 127 -21.43 -1.55 -10.23
N SER A 128 -22.04 -0.55 -10.85
CA SER A 128 -22.36 -0.55 -12.28
C SER A 128 -21.11 -0.87 -13.09
N GLY A 129 -21.16 -1.97 -13.85
CA GLY A 129 -20.04 -2.50 -14.64
C GLY A 129 -19.48 -1.45 -15.62
N PRO A 130 -18.15 -1.33 -15.76
CA PRO A 130 -17.57 -0.09 -16.22
C PRO A 130 -17.39 -0.10 -17.74
N PHE A 131 -18.24 0.60 -18.47
CA PHE A 131 -17.73 1.29 -19.66
C PHE A 131 -17.05 2.57 -19.18
N GLY A 132 -15.79 2.41 -18.80
CA GLY A 132 -14.73 3.41 -18.70
C GLY A 132 -13.46 2.72 -19.21
N GLY A 133 -12.53 3.46 -19.80
CA GLY A 133 -11.30 2.88 -20.36
C GLY A 133 -10.43 2.25 -19.26
N ILE A 134 -10.66 0.97 -19.03
CA ILE A 134 -9.67 -0.09 -18.93
C ILE A 134 -8.23 0.50 -18.94
N CYS A 135 -7.56 0.45 -17.80
CA CYS A 135 -6.19 0.90 -17.57
C CYS A 135 -5.14 0.15 -18.43
N GLY A 136 -4.96 0.56 -19.68
CA GLY A 136 -4.04 -0.03 -20.66
C GLY A 136 -4.53 0.17 -22.10
N PRO A 137 -3.69 -0.06 -23.13
CA PRO A 137 -4.12 0.12 -24.50
C PRO A 137 -5.31 -0.80 -24.83
N GLU A 138 -6.28 -0.24 -25.55
CA GLU A 138 -7.50 -0.93 -25.97
C GLU A 138 -7.16 -2.26 -26.66
N GLY A 139 -7.71 -3.36 -26.14
CA GLY A 139 -7.45 -4.71 -26.65
C GLY A 139 -6.19 -5.41 -26.09
N SER A 140 -5.54 -4.88 -25.05
CA SER A 140 -4.46 -5.58 -24.33
C SER A 140 -4.94 -6.25 -23.03
N ASP A 141 -4.25 -7.29 -22.58
CA ASP A 141 -4.63 -8.00 -21.34
C ASP A 141 -4.55 -7.08 -20.11
N LEU A 142 -3.54 -6.19 -20.07
CA LEU A 142 -3.30 -5.19 -19.00
C LEU A 142 -4.53 -4.33 -18.71
N ALA A 143 -5.25 -4.10 -19.79
CA ALA A 143 -6.39 -3.23 -19.86
C ALA A 143 -7.53 -3.78 -18.95
N THR A 144 -7.62 -5.10 -18.78
CA THR A 144 -8.66 -5.77 -17.97
C THR A 144 -8.29 -5.98 -16.48
N TRP A 145 -7.07 -5.66 -16.06
CA TRP A 145 -6.51 -6.23 -14.82
C TRP A 145 -6.74 -5.42 -13.56
N ILE A 146 -7.19 -4.17 -13.63
CA ILE A 146 -7.21 -3.28 -12.48
C ILE A 146 -8.59 -2.65 -12.37
N PRO A 147 -9.28 -2.79 -11.22
CA PRO A 147 -10.55 -2.13 -11.05
C PRO A 147 -10.31 -0.62 -11.10
N ASP A 148 -10.70 -0.04 -12.23
CA ASP A 148 -10.46 1.37 -12.57
C ASP A 148 -10.91 2.28 -11.42
N GLY A 149 -12.02 1.98 -10.74
CA GLY A 149 -12.42 2.54 -9.44
C GLY A 149 -11.90 3.93 -9.11
N VAL A 150 -10.96 4.01 -8.18
CA VAL A 150 -10.36 5.28 -7.73
C VAL A 150 -9.21 5.76 -8.64
N PHE A 151 -8.65 4.90 -9.49
CA PHE A 151 -7.47 5.16 -10.31
C PHE A 151 -7.78 5.48 -11.79
N SER A 152 -9.04 5.45 -12.23
CA SER A 152 -9.42 5.62 -13.65
C SER A 152 -8.79 6.85 -14.29
N ASN A 153 -8.83 7.99 -13.58
CA ASN A 153 -8.28 9.24 -14.09
C ASN A 153 -6.75 9.19 -14.22
N ALA A 154 -6.06 8.50 -13.30
CA ALA A 154 -4.61 8.33 -13.37
C ALA A 154 -4.22 7.48 -14.58
N CYS A 155 -4.97 6.40 -14.85
CA CYS A 155 -4.74 5.55 -16.02
C CYS A 155 -4.97 6.29 -17.33
N SER A 156 -6.11 6.98 -17.46
CA SER A 156 -6.41 7.73 -18.68
C SER A 156 -5.33 8.78 -18.99
N GLY A 157 -4.80 9.45 -17.95
CA GLY A 157 -3.67 10.38 -18.11
C GLY A 157 -2.37 9.69 -18.53
N HIS A 158 -2.13 8.46 -18.07
CA HIS A 158 -0.97 7.64 -18.45
C HIS A 158 -1.03 7.20 -19.90
N ASP A 159 -2.18 6.66 -20.34
CA ASP A 159 -2.42 6.27 -21.74
C ASP A 159 -2.30 7.46 -22.69
N GLN A 160 -2.84 8.61 -22.29
CA GLN A 160 -2.70 9.85 -23.05
C GLN A 160 -1.23 10.29 -23.17
N CYS A 161 -0.45 10.16 -22.09
CA CYS A 161 0.97 10.49 -22.11
C CYS A 161 1.74 9.65 -23.14
N TYR A 162 1.47 8.35 -23.20
CA TYR A 162 2.06 7.47 -24.22
C TYR A 162 1.57 7.77 -25.62
N SER A 163 0.26 8.01 -25.79
CA SER A 163 -0.35 8.27 -27.09
C SER A 163 0.17 9.55 -27.75
N ASN A 164 0.56 10.56 -26.96
CA ASN A 164 1.15 11.80 -27.45
C ASN A 164 2.52 11.59 -28.13
N GLY A 165 3.23 10.49 -27.83
CA GLY A 165 4.46 10.09 -28.49
C GLY A 165 5.69 10.99 -28.28
N ASN A 166 5.54 12.11 -27.57
CA ASN A 166 6.58 13.12 -27.34
C ASN A 166 7.34 12.94 -26.01
N TYR A 167 6.89 12.00 -25.18
CA TYR A 167 7.45 11.75 -23.85
C TYR A 167 8.10 10.36 -23.78
N SER A 168 9.12 10.23 -22.93
CA SER A 168 9.72 8.92 -22.66
C SER A 168 8.80 8.06 -21.79
N LYS A 169 8.97 6.72 -21.88
CA LYS A 169 8.31 5.77 -20.96
C LYS A 169 8.49 6.16 -19.51
N MET A 170 9.74 6.45 -19.12
CA MET A 170 10.09 6.84 -17.75
C MET A 170 9.31 8.08 -17.29
N PHE A 171 9.19 9.11 -18.14
CA PHE A 171 8.43 10.31 -17.80
C PHE A 171 6.93 10.01 -17.60
N CYS A 172 6.33 9.23 -18.49
CA CYS A 172 4.92 8.86 -18.37
C CYS A 172 4.66 8.01 -17.12
N ASP A 173 5.54 7.05 -16.82
CA ASP A 173 5.44 6.21 -15.63
C ASP A 173 5.59 7.02 -14.34
N ASP A 174 6.53 7.97 -14.28
CA ASP A 174 6.69 8.87 -13.12
C ASP A 174 5.46 9.76 -12.91
N LEU A 175 4.91 10.33 -13.99
CA LEU A 175 3.69 11.13 -13.93
C LEU A 175 2.50 10.28 -13.45
N PHE A 176 2.42 9.03 -13.90
CA PHE A 176 1.40 8.09 -13.49
C PHE A 176 1.50 7.75 -12.00
N LYS A 177 2.72 7.51 -11.48
CA LYS A 177 2.97 7.30 -10.05
C LYS A 177 2.46 8.46 -9.18
N GLU A 178 2.71 9.70 -9.60
CA GLU A 178 2.19 10.87 -8.88
C GLU A 178 0.66 10.99 -9.00
N SER A 179 0.10 10.66 -10.17
CA SER A 179 -1.35 10.65 -10.39
C SER A 179 -2.07 9.62 -9.52
N LEU A 180 -1.46 8.44 -9.30
CA LEU A 180 -1.96 7.45 -8.34
C LEU A 180 -2.04 8.02 -6.92
N LYS A 181 -1.01 8.76 -6.46
CA LYS A 181 -1.04 9.40 -5.13
C LYS A 181 -2.16 10.42 -5.00
N VAL A 182 -2.37 11.26 -6.02
CA VAL A 182 -3.47 12.23 -6.04
C VAL A 182 -4.83 11.53 -5.98
N ALA A 183 -5.00 10.44 -6.72
CA ALA A 183 -6.20 9.62 -6.66
C ALA A 183 -6.46 9.07 -5.25
N ILE A 184 -5.44 8.58 -4.54
CA ILE A 184 -5.57 8.10 -3.15
C ILE A 184 -6.01 9.23 -2.22
N ILE A 185 -5.41 10.43 -2.35
CA ILE A 185 -5.78 11.59 -1.54
C ILE A 185 -7.25 11.94 -1.77
N ASN A 186 -7.67 12.10 -3.02
CA ASN A 186 -9.04 12.44 -3.38
C ASN A 186 -10.04 11.38 -2.90
N ALA A 187 -9.72 10.09 -3.07
CA ALA A 187 -10.59 8.99 -2.65
C ALA A 187 -10.76 8.88 -1.13
N THR A 188 -9.82 9.45 -0.36
CA THR A 188 -9.83 9.34 1.09
C THR A 188 -10.20 10.64 1.80
N ASP A 189 -10.30 11.77 1.10
CA ASP A 189 -10.35 13.09 1.73
C ASP A 189 -11.57 13.29 2.65
N ASP A 190 -12.73 12.79 2.23
CA ASP A 190 -13.98 12.91 3.00
C ASP A 190 -14.20 11.80 4.03
N LEU A 191 -13.27 10.84 4.15
CA LEU A 191 -13.41 9.71 5.08
C LEU A 191 -13.08 10.14 6.52
N ASN A 192 -13.74 9.50 7.50
CA ASN A 192 -13.37 9.67 8.91
C ASN A 192 -11.91 9.23 9.15
N VAL A 193 -11.28 9.72 10.21
CA VAL A 193 -9.83 9.57 10.42
C VAL A 193 -9.33 8.12 10.40
N PHE A 194 -10.08 7.18 10.98
CA PHE A 194 -9.70 5.77 11.02
C PHE A 194 -9.80 5.13 9.64
N LEU A 195 -10.92 5.37 8.95
CA LEU A 195 -11.13 4.85 7.61
C LEU A 195 -10.17 5.48 6.60
N LYS A 196 -9.96 6.81 6.65
CA LYS A 196 -8.95 7.53 5.87
C LYS A 196 -7.58 6.88 6.03
N PHE A 197 -7.14 6.62 7.27
CA PHE A 197 -5.83 6.03 7.56
C PHE A 197 -5.66 4.63 6.94
N LEU A 198 -6.60 3.72 7.19
CA LEU A 198 -6.47 2.34 6.69
C LEU A 198 -6.78 2.20 5.20
N THR A 199 -7.77 2.93 4.66
CA THR A 199 -8.05 2.95 3.22
C THR A 199 -6.87 3.52 2.45
N LYS A 200 -6.25 4.60 2.93
CA LYS A 200 -5.02 5.13 2.32
C LYS A 200 -3.92 4.07 2.28
N LYS A 201 -3.67 3.37 3.38
CA LYS A 201 -2.67 2.31 3.44
C LYS A 201 -2.90 1.20 2.42
N ALA A 202 -4.14 0.73 2.29
CA ALA A 202 -4.50 -0.30 1.32
C ALA A 202 -4.37 0.19 -0.13
N LEU A 203 -4.83 1.41 -0.43
CA LEU A 203 -4.73 1.97 -1.76
C LEU A 203 -3.28 2.30 -2.17
N GLU A 204 -2.42 2.69 -1.23
CA GLU A 204 -0.98 2.85 -1.49
C GLU A 204 -0.32 1.54 -1.91
N GLU A 205 -0.72 0.43 -1.30
CA GLU A 205 -0.26 -0.90 -1.69
C GLU A 205 -0.77 -1.30 -3.08
N ALA A 206 -2.05 -1.08 -3.36
CA ALA A 206 -2.63 -1.32 -4.69
C ALA A 206 -1.92 -0.49 -5.78
N ALA A 207 -1.69 0.81 -5.50
CA ALA A 207 -0.98 1.71 -6.40
C ALA A 207 0.47 1.25 -6.62
N TYR A 208 1.14 0.74 -5.59
CA TYR A 208 2.49 0.19 -5.72
C TYR A 208 2.51 -1.05 -6.63
N ILE A 209 1.63 -2.02 -6.39
CA ILE A 209 1.50 -3.23 -7.22
C ILE A 209 1.26 -2.83 -8.68
N TYR A 210 0.37 -1.87 -8.90
CA TYR A 210 0.05 -1.38 -10.23
C TYR A 210 1.25 -0.71 -10.91
N TYR A 211 1.84 0.31 -10.26
CA TYR A 211 3.01 0.99 -10.79
C TYR A 211 4.15 0.01 -11.12
N LYS A 212 4.40 -0.95 -10.23
CA LYS A 212 5.38 -2.01 -10.45
C LYS A 212 5.09 -2.82 -11.71
N LYS A 213 3.84 -3.24 -11.94
CA LYS A 213 3.43 -3.96 -13.15
C LYS A 213 3.63 -3.16 -14.42
N VAL A 214 3.31 -1.86 -14.41
CA VAL A 214 3.53 -0.96 -15.57
C VAL A 214 5.01 -0.83 -15.92
N VAL A 215 5.86 -0.78 -14.89
CA VAL A 215 7.30 -0.57 -15.09
C VAL A 215 8.02 -1.86 -15.48
N GLU A 216 7.66 -2.99 -14.88
CA GLU A 216 8.43 -4.24 -14.96
C GLU A 216 7.85 -5.28 -15.92
N SER A 217 6.55 -5.22 -16.27
CA SER A 217 5.97 -6.28 -17.10
C SER A 217 6.35 -6.14 -18.57
N GLU A 218 6.74 -7.26 -19.18
CA GLU A 218 7.00 -7.34 -20.61
C GLU A 218 5.76 -7.01 -21.42
N SER A 219 4.57 -7.40 -20.96
CA SER A 219 3.30 -7.03 -21.58
C SER A 219 3.10 -5.51 -21.60
N ALA A 220 3.36 -4.79 -20.49
CA ALA A 220 3.27 -3.32 -20.48
C ALA A 220 4.32 -2.68 -21.35
N TYR A 221 5.54 -3.20 -21.34
CA TYR A 221 6.56 -2.77 -22.27
C TYR A 221 6.10 -2.93 -23.72
N ASN A 222 5.62 -4.11 -24.13
CA ASN A 222 5.17 -4.36 -25.49
C ASN A 222 3.97 -3.49 -25.88
N ALA A 223 2.98 -3.40 -25.00
CA ALA A 223 1.81 -2.54 -25.15
C ALA A 223 2.21 -1.08 -25.45
N TYR A 224 3.07 -0.47 -24.63
CA TYR A 224 3.38 0.95 -24.79
C TYR A 224 4.53 1.24 -25.76
N CYS A 225 5.47 0.31 -25.94
CA CYS A 225 6.71 0.54 -26.69
C CYS A 225 6.75 -0.13 -28.07
N THR A 226 5.91 -1.13 -28.32
CA THR A 226 5.94 -1.89 -29.58
C THR A 226 4.69 -1.74 -30.42
N SER A 227 3.55 -1.34 -29.82
CA SER A 227 2.26 -1.23 -30.53
C SER A 227 1.86 0.21 -30.95
N GLY A 228 2.62 1.23 -30.53
CA GLY A 228 2.35 2.65 -30.85
C GLY A 228 3.06 3.19 -32.10
N ALA A 229 2.53 4.29 -32.66
CA ALA A 229 3.01 4.96 -33.89
C ALA A 229 4.44 5.53 -33.82
N ASN A 230 5.09 5.51 -32.65
CA ASN A 230 6.46 5.96 -32.44
C ASN A 230 7.39 4.79 -32.07
N ASN A 231 7.76 4.03 -33.09
CA ASN A 231 8.84 3.04 -33.11
C ASN A 231 10.25 3.64 -32.92
N GLN A 232 10.37 4.85 -32.37
CA GLN A 232 11.64 5.41 -31.93
C GLN A 232 12.08 4.75 -30.61
N LYS A 233 12.77 3.61 -30.74
CA LYS A 233 13.38 2.81 -29.67
C LYS A 233 14.07 3.60 -28.55
N SER A 234 14.60 4.79 -28.83
CA SER A 234 15.29 5.64 -27.85
C SER A 234 14.43 6.00 -26.63
N PHE A 235 13.11 6.09 -26.77
CA PHE A 235 12.20 6.47 -25.68
C PHE A 235 11.81 5.33 -24.73
N CYS A 236 11.99 4.08 -25.18
CA CYS A 236 11.63 2.87 -24.43
C CYS A 236 12.83 2.13 -23.84
N MET A 237 14.02 2.27 -24.43
CA MET A 237 15.23 1.58 -23.94
C MET A 237 15.84 2.19 -22.67
N ALA A 238 15.67 3.50 -22.42
CA ALA A 238 16.32 4.15 -21.28
C ALA A 238 15.79 3.72 -19.89
N GLY A 239 14.55 3.18 -19.82
CA GLY A 239 13.93 2.79 -18.55
C GLY A 239 13.96 1.29 -18.23
N HIS A 240 13.88 0.43 -19.26
CA HIS A 240 13.73 -1.01 -19.05
C HIS A 240 15.02 -1.67 -18.53
N GLU A 241 16.18 -1.34 -19.13
CA GLU A 241 17.48 -1.88 -18.71
C GLU A 241 17.91 -1.37 -17.33
N ALA A 242 17.58 -0.12 -17.00
CA ALA A 242 17.86 0.48 -15.69
C ALA A 242 17.00 -0.15 -14.58
N ASN A 243 15.72 -0.42 -14.82
CA ASN A 243 14.82 -0.98 -13.81
C ASN A 243 15.05 -2.47 -13.57
N GLN A 244 15.38 -3.26 -14.60
CA GLN A 244 15.79 -4.66 -14.41
C GLN A 244 17.08 -4.77 -13.58
N ALA A 245 18.00 -3.82 -13.71
CA ALA A 245 19.24 -3.80 -12.93
C ALA A 245 19.04 -3.40 -11.44
N VAL A 246 17.98 -2.63 -11.13
CA VAL A 246 17.69 -2.14 -9.77
C VAL A 246 16.78 -3.08 -8.99
N PHE A 247 15.81 -3.73 -9.64
CA PHE A 247 14.79 -4.56 -8.97
C PHE A 247 14.91 -6.06 -9.26
N GLY A 248 15.80 -6.48 -10.16
CA GLY A 248 16.05 -7.89 -10.53
C GLY A 248 17.03 -8.64 -9.61
N LYS A 249 17.21 -8.20 -8.36
CA LYS A 249 18.03 -8.91 -7.34
C LYS A 249 17.18 -9.38 -6.19
#